data_AF-A0A534JIM9-F1
#
_entry.id   AF-A0A534JIM9-F1
#
_cell.length_a   1.000
_cell.length_b   1.000
_cell.length_c   1.000
_cell.angle_alpha   90.00
_cell.angle_beta   90.00
_cell.angle_gamma   90.00
#
_symmetry.space_group_name_H-M   'P 1'
#
loop_
_entity.id
_entity.type
_entity.pdbx_description
1 polymer ?
#
loop_
_entity_poly.entity_id
_entity_poly.type
_entity_poly.pdbx_seq_one_letter_code
_entity_poly.pdbx_strand_id
1 'polypeptide(L)'
;MLKIEKGPSSDMPLPPELEKLLHRETLLVLVKGETGTGKTTAALELMARLQSAGDTVHLSTRTYPDKLAYQHALFSKLAGRKNVHFFSSLEFDPTQFLVAHNVVSGLYRLLSTMDRPLLVLDSWEGIADYVPPEARMKVEASLMAVLEDARARMILVSERPDHPRRRPVPVPRTIRLHAP
;
A
#
# COMPACT_ATOMS: atom_id res chain seq x y z
N MET A 1 -22.82 -36.03 -8.87
CA MET A 1 -23.15 -34.59 -8.89
C MET A 1 -22.63 -34.01 -7.59
N LEU A 2 -21.42 -33.44 -7.60
CA LEU A 2 -20.78 -32.90 -6.40
C LEU A 2 -21.54 -31.64 -5.97
N LYS A 3 -22.07 -31.67 -4.75
CA LYS A 3 -22.67 -30.50 -4.10
C LYS A 3 -21.51 -29.59 -3.73
N ILE A 4 -21.30 -28.52 -4.49
CA ILE A 4 -20.38 -27.45 -4.08
C ILE A 4 -21.08 -26.77 -2.90
N GLU A 5 -20.69 -27.17 -1.69
CA GLU A 5 -21.04 -26.41 -0.49
C GLU A 5 -20.55 -24.97 -0.70
N LYS A 6 -21.36 -23.99 -0.31
CA LYS A 6 -20.93 -22.59 -0.27
C LYS A 6 -19.57 -22.57 0.43
N GLY A 7 -18.53 -22.16 -0.31
CA GLY A 7 -17.20 -21.94 0.26
C GLY A 7 -17.33 -21.08 1.52
N PRO A 8 -16.40 -21.22 2.48
CA PRO A 8 -16.51 -20.56 3.78
C PRO A 8 -16.88 -19.10 3.56
N SER A 9 -18.01 -18.67 4.14
CA SER A 9 -18.31 -17.25 4.24
C SER A 9 -17.09 -16.61 4.87
N SER A 10 -16.45 -15.69 4.15
CA SER A 10 -15.21 -15.02 4.54
C SER A 10 -15.43 -14.02 5.69
N ASP A 11 -16.33 -14.33 6.62
CA ASP A 11 -16.60 -13.57 7.83
C ASP A 11 -15.68 -14.09 8.92
N MET A 12 -14.37 -13.93 8.70
CA MET A 12 -13.54 -13.61 9.85
C MET A 12 -13.63 -12.08 9.97
N PRO A 13 -14.52 -11.56 10.85
CA PRO A 13 -14.63 -10.12 11.05
C PRO A 13 -13.26 -9.60 11.50
N LEU A 14 -12.86 -8.46 10.94
CA LEU A 14 -11.67 -7.78 11.43
C LEU A 14 -11.90 -7.38 12.89
N PRO A 15 -10.85 -7.30 13.71
CA PRO A 15 -10.96 -6.69 15.02
C PRO A 15 -11.63 -5.30 14.90
N PRO A 16 -12.62 -4.96 15.76
CA PRO A 16 -13.37 -3.72 15.65
C PRO A 16 -12.49 -2.47 15.61
N GLU A 17 -11.34 -2.50 16.28
CA GLU A 17 -10.34 -1.43 16.27
C GLU A 17 -9.78 -1.22 14.86
N LEU A 18 -9.45 -2.31 14.17
CA LEU A 18 -8.94 -2.26 12.81
C LEU A 18 -10.05 -1.84 11.84
N GLU A 19 -11.26 -2.36 12.02
CA GLU A 19 -12.42 -1.95 11.24
C GLU A 19 -12.67 -0.43 11.36
N LYS A 20 -12.63 0.12 12.58
CA LYS A 20 -12.76 1.56 12.81
C LYS A 20 -11.66 2.38 12.11
N LEU A 21 -10.42 1.88 12.10
CA LEU A 21 -9.32 2.55 11.39
C LEU A 21 -9.52 2.56 9.88
N LEU A 22 -10.07 1.47 9.33
CA LEU A 22 -10.31 1.29 7.89
C LEU A 22 -11.37 2.26 7.33
N HIS A 23 -12.24 2.82 8.17
CA HIS A 23 -13.29 3.76 7.77
C HIS A 23 -12.88 5.25 7.77
N ARG A 24 -11.61 5.57 8.09
CA ARG A 24 -11.11 6.96 8.05
C ARG A 24 -11.11 7.50 6.62
N GLU A 25 -11.36 8.80 6.46
CA GLU A 25 -11.32 9.47 5.14
C GLU A 25 -9.93 9.40 4.49
N THR A 26 -8.88 9.60 5.30
CA THR A 26 -7.48 9.42 4.90
C THR A 26 -6.87 8.32 5.76
N LEU A 27 -6.15 7.40 5.12
CA LEU A 27 -5.56 6.23 5.79
C LEU A 27 -4.35 5.72 5.01
N LEU A 28 -3.29 5.34 5.72
CA LEU A 28 -2.20 4.52 5.17
C LEU A 28 -2.12 3.21 5.94
N VAL A 29 -2.23 2.07 5.25
CA VAL A 29 -1.99 0.74 5.79
C VAL A 29 -0.73 0.16 5.16
N LEU A 30 0.24 -0.21 5.97
CA LEU A 30 1.45 -0.90 5.51
C LEU A 30 1.30 -2.41 5.69
N VAL A 31 1.32 -3.16 4.59
CA VAL A 31 1.35 -4.62 4.55
C VAL A 31 2.78 -5.08 4.33
N LYS A 32 3.40 -5.62 5.37
CA LYS A 32 4.83 -5.96 5.38
C LYS A 32 5.07 -7.40 5.78
N GLY A 33 6.14 -7.99 5.24
CA GLY A 33 6.53 -9.38 5.45
C GLY A 33 7.49 -9.86 4.37
N GLU A 34 8.10 -11.02 4.57
CA GLU A 34 9.03 -11.63 3.62
C GLU A 34 8.34 -12.03 2.31
N THR A 35 9.13 -12.26 1.25
CA THR A 35 8.59 -12.73 -0.03
C THR A 35 7.83 -14.05 0.14
N GLY A 36 6.68 -14.18 -0.51
CA GLY A 36 5.85 -15.39 -0.42
C GLY A 36 4.90 -15.48 0.78
N THR A 37 4.92 -14.52 1.73
CA THR A 37 4.02 -14.55 2.90
C THR A 37 2.56 -14.13 2.61
N GLY A 38 2.18 -13.98 1.34
CA GLY A 38 0.80 -13.63 0.95
C GLY A 38 0.44 -12.15 1.04
N LYS A 39 1.40 -11.23 1.04
CA LYS A 39 1.14 -9.77 1.14
C LYS A 39 0.22 -9.22 0.05
N THR A 40 0.46 -9.59 -1.21
CA THR A 40 -0.39 -9.19 -2.34
C THR A 40 -1.82 -9.70 -2.14
N THR A 41 -1.99 -10.95 -1.70
CA THR A 41 -3.31 -11.48 -1.34
C THR A 41 -3.95 -10.66 -0.21
N ALA A 42 -3.22 -10.35 0.86
CA ALA A 42 -3.73 -9.53 1.96
C ALA A 42 -4.09 -8.11 1.50
N ALA A 43 -3.32 -7.51 0.58
CA ALA A 43 -3.61 -6.20 0.01
C ALA A 43 -4.90 -6.22 -0.83
N LEU A 44 -5.11 -7.26 -1.66
CA LEU A 44 -6.34 -7.43 -2.42
C LEU A 44 -7.56 -7.68 -1.51
N GLU A 45 -7.40 -8.42 -0.42
CA GLU A 45 -8.46 -8.63 0.58
C GLU A 45 -8.83 -7.32 1.29
N LEU A 46 -7.83 -6.53 1.71
CA LEU A 46 -8.05 -5.20 2.27
C LEU A 46 -8.70 -4.27 1.27
N MET A 47 -8.26 -4.28 0.01
CA MET A 47 -8.85 -3.51 -1.09
C MET A 47 -10.33 -3.87 -1.27
N ALA A 48 -10.68 -5.16 -1.25
CA ALA A 48 -12.07 -5.60 -1.40
C ALA A 48 -12.98 -5.13 -0.26
N ARG A 49 -12.42 -4.98 0.96
CA ARG A 49 -13.13 -4.49 2.15
C ARG A 49 -13.21 -2.97 2.22
N LEU A 50 -12.16 -2.28 1.78
CA LEU A 50 -12.05 -0.82 1.83
C LEU A 50 -12.72 -0.13 0.64
N GLN A 51 -12.87 -0.83 -0.49
CA GLN A 51 -13.48 -0.26 -1.68
C GLN A 51 -14.88 0.26 -1.35
N SER A 52 -15.09 1.53 -1.70
CA SER A 52 -16.35 2.25 -1.53
C SER A 52 -16.93 2.60 -2.91
N ALA A 53 -17.93 3.47 -2.97
CA ALA A 53 -18.43 3.99 -4.25
C ALA A 53 -17.36 4.76 -5.06
N GLY A 54 -16.39 5.37 -4.38
CA GLY A 54 -15.26 6.07 -5.00
C GLY A 54 -14.28 5.19 -5.78
N ASP A 55 -13.35 5.85 -6.48
CA ASP A 55 -12.41 5.19 -7.38
C ASP A 55 -11.36 4.39 -6.61
N THR A 56 -11.00 3.24 -7.16
CA THR A 56 -9.99 2.36 -6.57
C THR A 56 -8.98 1.95 -7.63
N VAL A 57 -7.71 2.10 -7.30
CA VAL A 57 -6.61 1.72 -8.19
C VAL A 57 -5.70 0.73 -7.49
N HIS A 58 -5.31 -0.32 -8.19
CA HIS A 58 -4.20 -1.17 -7.82
C HIS A 58 -3.05 -0.97 -8.82
N LEU A 59 -1.95 -0.40 -8.35
CA LEU A 59 -0.71 -0.22 -9.11
C LEU A 59 0.29 -1.29 -8.69
N SER A 60 0.51 -2.29 -9.56
CA SER A 60 1.62 -3.23 -9.39
C SER A 60 2.91 -2.64 -9.94
N THR A 61 4.03 -2.77 -9.24
CA THR A 61 5.34 -2.30 -9.72
C THR A 61 6.21 -3.41 -10.31
N ARG A 62 5.80 -4.67 -10.15
CA ARG A 62 6.64 -5.85 -10.46
C ARG A 62 5.92 -6.95 -11.24
N THR A 63 4.61 -6.86 -11.37
CA THR A 63 3.78 -7.94 -11.93
C THR A 63 2.75 -7.35 -12.88
N TYR A 64 2.53 -8.02 -14.01
CA TYR A 64 1.44 -7.67 -14.94
C TYR A 64 0.08 -8.13 -14.40
N PRO A 65 -1.03 -7.44 -14.73
CA PRO A 65 -2.36 -7.78 -14.23
C PRO A 65 -2.78 -9.21 -14.56
N ASP A 66 -2.44 -9.74 -15.74
CA ASP A 66 -2.77 -11.11 -16.13
C ASP A 66 -2.15 -12.16 -15.21
N LYS A 67 -0.93 -11.91 -14.73
CA LYS A 67 -0.27 -12.79 -13.76
C LYS A 67 -0.93 -12.69 -12.38
N LEU A 68 -1.40 -11.51 -11.99
CA LEU A 68 -2.20 -11.35 -10.77
C LEU A 68 -3.53 -12.11 -10.87
N ALA A 69 -4.20 -12.06 -12.03
CA ALA A 69 -5.44 -12.78 -12.30
C ALA A 69 -5.27 -14.30 -12.13
N TYR A 70 -4.15 -14.84 -12.61
CA TYR A 70 -3.83 -16.26 -12.47
C TYR A 70 -3.52 -16.66 -11.01
N GLN A 71 -2.83 -15.81 -10.26
CA GLN A 71 -2.31 -16.14 -8.93
C GLN A 71 -3.29 -15.84 -7.79
N HIS A 72 -4.22 -14.90 -7.97
CA HIS A 72 -5.08 -14.42 -6.90
C HIS A 72 -6.56 -14.51 -7.28
N ALA A 73 -7.28 -15.45 -6.68
CA ALA A 73 -8.69 -15.72 -6.99
C ALA A 73 -9.62 -14.49 -6.83
N LEU A 74 -9.26 -13.54 -5.96
CA LEU A 74 -10.05 -12.34 -5.71
C LEU A 74 -9.92 -11.29 -6.84
N PHE A 75 -8.86 -11.38 -7.65
CA PHE A 75 -8.57 -10.40 -8.71
C PHE A 75 -9.74 -10.23 -9.67
N SER A 76 -10.25 -11.33 -10.25
CA SER A 76 -11.31 -11.27 -11.27
C SER A 76 -12.60 -10.64 -10.74
N LYS A 77 -12.90 -10.86 -9.45
CA LYS A 77 -14.07 -10.24 -8.79
C LYS A 77 -13.89 -8.73 -8.61
N LEU A 78 -12.66 -8.28 -8.32
CA LEU A 78 -12.34 -6.87 -8.18
C LEU A 78 -12.27 -6.17 -9.54
N ALA A 79 -11.60 -6.76 -10.51
CA ALA A 79 -11.44 -6.21 -11.86
C ALA A 79 -12.76 -6.08 -12.63
N GLY A 80 -13.79 -6.86 -12.26
CA GLY A 80 -15.14 -6.71 -12.80
C GLY A 80 -15.92 -5.49 -12.27
N ARG A 81 -15.41 -4.75 -11.27
CA ARG A 81 -16.07 -3.57 -10.71
C ARG A 81 -15.72 -2.33 -11.55
N LYS A 82 -16.73 -1.52 -11.90
CA LYS A 82 -16.57 -0.38 -12.83
C LYS A 82 -15.57 0.69 -12.37
N ASN A 83 -15.48 0.91 -11.06
CA ASN A 83 -14.63 1.93 -10.42
C ASN A 83 -13.33 1.33 -9.87
N VAL A 84 -12.94 0.13 -10.32
CA VAL A 84 -11.71 -0.53 -9.92
C VAL A 84 -10.82 -0.70 -11.13
N HIS A 85 -9.61 -0.17 -11.05
CA HIS A 85 -8.64 -0.22 -12.12
C HIS A 85 -7.35 -0.90 -11.65
N PHE A 86 -6.82 -1.78 -12.49
CA PHE A 86 -5.53 -2.42 -12.26
C PHE A 86 -4.55 -1.90 -13.31
N PHE A 87 -3.38 -1.46 -12.85
CA PHE A 87 -2.28 -1.02 -13.69
C PHE A 87 -1.01 -1.73 -13.28
N SER A 88 -0.10 -1.91 -14.23
CA SER A 88 1.28 -2.29 -13.93
C SER A 88 2.23 -1.18 -14.33
N SER A 89 3.18 -0.81 -13.47
CA SER A 89 4.27 0.10 -13.86
C SER A 89 5.11 -0.46 -15.00
N LEU A 90 5.06 -1.79 -15.24
CA LEU A 90 5.72 -2.45 -16.37
C LEU A 90 5.03 -2.17 -17.72
N GLU A 91 3.76 -1.77 -17.71
CA GLU A 91 3.02 -1.34 -18.91
C GLU A 91 3.36 0.09 -19.33
N PHE A 92 4.04 0.83 -18.45
CA PHE A 92 4.51 2.19 -18.72
C PHE A 92 6.01 2.16 -19.02
N ASP A 93 6.47 3.08 -19.86
CA ASP A 93 7.90 3.30 -20.05
C ASP A 93 8.50 3.66 -18.68
N PRO A 94 9.47 2.87 -18.17
CA PRO A 94 10.09 3.11 -16.88
C PRO A 94 10.56 4.58 -16.75
N THR A 95 11.07 5.19 -17.82
CA THR A 95 11.56 6.58 -17.82
C THR A 95 10.48 7.63 -17.49
N GLN A 96 9.20 7.31 -17.67
CA GLN A 96 8.08 8.21 -17.33
C GLN A 96 7.78 8.23 -15.83
N PHE A 97 8.03 7.13 -15.11
CA PHE A 97 7.89 7.03 -13.65
C PHE A 97 9.22 7.23 -12.89
N LEU A 98 10.39 7.07 -13.54
CA LEU A 98 11.70 6.91 -12.89
C LEU A 98 12.40 8.18 -12.39
N VAL A 99 11.79 9.36 -12.46
CA VAL A 99 12.29 10.50 -11.69
C VAL A 99 11.47 10.54 -10.41
N ALA A 100 12.08 10.40 -9.23
CA ALA A 100 11.36 10.37 -7.94
C ALA A 100 10.36 11.54 -7.74
N HIS A 101 10.63 12.69 -8.38
CA HIS A 101 9.71 13.83 -8.44
C HIS A 101 8.45 13.56 -9.29
N ASN A 102 8.56 12.77 -10.35
CA ASN A 102 7.43 12.35 -11.21
C ASN A 102 6.51 11.35 -10.50
N VAL A 103 7.01 10.52 -9.57
CA VAL A 103 6.15 9.56 -8.85
C VAL A 103 5.17 10.30 -7.94
N VAL A 104 5.66 11.22 -7.12
CA VAL A 104 4.80 11.99 -6.20
C VAL A 104 3.83 12.86 -6.99
N SER A 105 4.32 13.62 -7.97
CA SER A 105 3.45 14.49 -8.80
C SER A 105 2.49 13.68 -9.68
N GLY A 106 2.90 12.52 -10.18
CA GLY A 106 2.08 11.61 -10.97
C GLY A 106 0.97 10.98 -10.14
N LEU A 107 1.29 10.50 -8.94
CA LEU A 107 0.30 10.02 -7.97
C LEU A 107 -0.65 11.14 -7.55
N TYR A 108 -0.14 12.34 -7.28
CA TYR A 108 -0.98 13.48 -6.97
C TYR A 108 -1.98 13.78 -8.10
N ARG A 109 -1.51 13.85 -9.35
CA ARG A 109 -2.37 14.08 -10.51
C ARG A 109 -3.41 12.97 -10.68
N LEU A 110 -3.03 11.72 -10.46
CA LEU A 110 -3.95 10.58 -10.53
C LEU A 110 -5.04 10.70 -9.46
N LEU A 111 -4.64 10.83 -8.18
CA LEU A 111 -5.56 10.84 -7.05
C LEU A 111 -6.46 12.07 -7.02
N SER A 112 -5.96 13.23 -7.46
CA SER A 112 -6.75 14.48 -7.49
C SER A 112 -7.88 14.46 -8.52
N THR A 113 -7.86 13.52 -9.47
CA THR A 113 -8.94 13.34 -10.45
C THR A 113 -10.00 12.34 -10.02
N MET A 114 -9.81 11.69 -8.87
CA MET A 114 -10.63 10.59 -8.39
C MET A 114 -11.57 11.02 -7.27
N ASP A 115 -12.74 10.41 -7.19
CA ASP A 115 -13.63 10.56 -6.05
C ASP A 115 -13.25 9.56 -4.94
N ARG A 116 -12.96 10.06 -3.73
CA ARG A 116 -12.61 9.27 -2.52
C ARG A 116 -11.63 8.12 -2.80
N PRO A 117 -10.44 8.41 -3.36
CA PRO A 117 -9.57 7.41 -3.93
C PRO A 117 -9.05 6.39 -2.92
N LEU A 118 -9.00 5.12 -3.34
CA LEU A 118 -8.27 4.04 -2.68
C LEU A 118 -7.14 3.54 -3.59
N LEU A 119 -5.89 3.69 -3.16
CA LEU A 119 -4.72 3.21 -3.89
C LEU A 119 -4.11 1.99 -3.22
N VAL A 120 -3.91 0.91 -3.96
CA VAL A 120 -2.97 -0.17 -3.60
C VAL A 120 -1.68 0.03 -4.37
N LEU A 121 -0.56 0.14 -3.66
CA LEU A 121 0.77 0.20 -4.26
C LEU A 121 1.54 -1.08 -3.90
N ASP A 122 1.67 -1.97 -4.88
CA ASP A 122 2.29 -3.29 -4.72
C ASP A 122 3.51 -3.48 -5.65
N SER A 123 4.73 -3.15 -5.25
CA SER A 123 5.21 -2.79 -3.90
C SER A 123 6.00 -1.47 -3.87
N TRP A 124 6.19 -0.93 -2.66
CA TRP A 124 6.98 0.28 -2.40
C TRP A 124 8.38 0.21 -2.98
N GLU A 125 9.02 -0.96 -2.90
CA GLU A 125 10.39 -1.14 -3.37
C GLU A 125 10.53 -0.89 -4.87
N GLY A 126 9.48 -1.11 -5.67
CA GLY A 126 9.48 -0.75 -7.11
C GLY A 126 9.63 0.75 -7.37
N ILE A 127 9.38 1.60 -6.37
CA ILE A 127 9.67 3.05 -6.42
C ILE A 127 10.96 3.33 -5.65
N ALA A 128 11.08 2.86 -4.42
CA ALA A 128 12.16 3.22 -3.50
C ALA A 128 13.56 2.83 -3.98
N ASP A 129 13.67 1.83 -4.85
CA ASP A 129 14.94 1.38 -5.42
C ASP A 129 15.54 2.39 -6.41
N TYR A 130 14.72 3.31 -6.94
CA TYR A 130 15.15 4.40 -7.83
C TYR A 130 15.30 5.75 -7.11
N VAL A 131 14.94 5.82 -5.83
CA VAL A 131 15.06 7.04 -5.03
C VAL A 131 16.43 7.04 -4.32
N PRO A 132 17.27 8.08 -4.51
CA PRO A 132 18.52 8.22 -3.77
C PRO A 132 18.29 8.12 -2.26
N PRO A 133 19.13 7.40 -1.49
CA PRO A 133 18.92 7.16 -0.06
C PRO A 133 18.63 8.43 0.75
N GLU A 134 19.33 9.52 0.47
CA GLU A 134 19.20 10.84 1.09
C GLU A 134 17.86 11.53 0.78
N ALA A 135 17.21 11.17 -0.33
CA ALA A 135 15.92 11.73 -0.74
C ALA A 135 14.71 10.91 -0.26
N ARG A 136 14.90 9.66 0.20
CA ARG A 136 13.81 8.73 0.56
C ARG A 136 12.83 9.30 1.56
N MET A 137 13.34 9.84 2.67
CA MET A 137 12.51 10.41 3.73
C MET A 137 11.67 11.59 3.21
N LYS A 138 12.21 12.41 2.30
CA LYS A 138 11.48 13.52 1.69
C LYS A 138 10.37 13.02 0.76
N VAL A 139 10.65 11.97 -0.01
CA VAL A 139 9.63 11.34 -0.88
C VAL A 139 8.51 10.72 -0.05
N GLU A 140 8.84 9.97 1.01
CA GLU A 140 7.85 9.39 1.93
C GLU A 140 6.98 10.47 2.58
N ALA A 141 7.57 11.55 3.08
CA ALA A 141 6.82 12.68 3.64
C ALA A 141 5.91 13.35 2.60
N SER A 142 6.37 13.47 1.36
CA SER A 142 5.58 14.06 0.27
C SER A 142 4.41 13.16 -0.14
N LEU A 143 4.58 11.84 -0.11
CA LEU A 143 3.48 10.89 -0.34
C LEU A 143 2.39 11.01 0.72
N MET A 144 2.77 11.16 1.99
CA MET A 144 1.80 11.40 3.06
C MET A 144 1.02 12.70 2.83
N ALA A 145 1.70 13.77 2.44
CA ALA A 145 1.04 15.04 2.12
C ALA A 145 0.07 14.92 0.93
N VAL A 146 0.44 14.16 -0.11
CA VAL A 146 -0.44 13.86 -1.25
C VAL A 146 -1.69 13.11 -0.83
N LEU A 147 -1.56 12.11 0.06
CA LEU A 147 -2.73 11.36 0.55
C LEU A 147 -3.68 12.24 1.35
N GLU A 148 -3.14 13.10 2.22
CA GLU A 148 -3.95 14.04 3.00
C GLU A 148 -4.68 15.05 2.10
N ASP A 149 -3.98 15.67 1.15
CA ASP A 149 -4.57 16.67 0.24
C ASP A 149 -5.67 16.06 -0.66
N ALA A 150 -5.40 14.88 -1.22
CA ALA A 150 -6.36 14.17 -2.07
C ALA A 150 -7.44 13.41 -1.28
N ARG A 151 -7.43 13.47 0.06
CA ARG A 151 -8.30 12.68 0.96
C ARG A 151 -8.34 11.20 0.57
N ALA A 152 -7.16 10.67 0.31
CA ALA A 152 -6.95 9.34 -0.25
C ALA A 152 -6.67 8.31 0.84
N ARG A 153 -7.09 7.08 0.59
CA ARG A 153 -6.68 5.91 1.37
C ARG A 153 -5.65 5.12 0.57
N MET A 154 -4.64 4.58 1.25
CA MET A 154 -3.57 3.83 0.62
C MET A 154 -3.28 2.53 1.38
N ILE A 155 -3.15 1.44 0.62
CA ILE A 155 -2.57 0.17 1.06
C ILE A 155 -1.19 0.07 0.40
N LEU A 156 -0.14 0.08 1.20
CA LEU A 156 1.25 0.00 0.74
C LEU A 156 1.80 -1.40 1.04
N VAL A 157 2.28 -2.11 0.02
CA VAL A 157 2.98 -3.39 0.21
C VAL A 157 4.48 -3.13 0.30
N SER A 158 5.15 -3.75 1.28
CA SER A 158 6.60 -3.72 1.41
C SER A 158 7.17 -5.11 1.68
N GLU A 159 8.21 -5.46 0.94
CA GLU A 159 8.91 -6.76 1.03
C GLU A 159 10.14 -6.71 1.96
N ARG A 160 10.58 -5.53 2.40
CA ARG A 160 11.80 -5.40 3.22
C ARG A 160 11.52 -5.53 4.72
N PRO A 161 12.07 -6.55 5.42
CA PRO A 161 11.80 -6.77 6.84
C PRO A 161 12.29 -5.64 7.76
N ASP A 162 13.26 -4.82 7.36
CA ASP A 162 13.78 -3.74 8.22
C ASP A 162 14.37 -2.58 7.40
N HIS A 163 14.01 -1.36 7.78
CA HIS A 163 14.99 -0.26 7.75
C HIS A 163 15.90 -0.53 8.95
N PRO A 164 17.24 -0.38 8.87
CA PRO A 164 18.07 -0.53 10.06
C PRO A 164 17.51 0.40 11.12
N ARG A 165 17.01 -0.17 12.22
CA ARG A 165 16.51 0.59 13.38
C ARG A 165 17.56 1.65 13.64
N ARG A 166 17.18 2.93 13.70
CA ARG A 166 18.07 3.96 14.28
C ARG A 166 18.57 3.34 15.57
N ARG A 167 19.89 3.13 15.70
CA ARG A 167 20.45 2.65 16.96
C ARG A 167 19.86 3.53 18.05
N PRO A 168 19.28 2.98 19.12
CA PRO A 168 18.78 3.82 20.19
C PRO A 168 19.92 4.74 20.61
N VAL A 169 19.65 6.05 20.59
CA VAL A 169 20.60 7.05 21.09
C VAL A 169 20.87 6.64 22.54
N PRO A 170 22.14 6.42 22.95
CA PRO A 170 22.44 6.06 24.32
C PRO A 170 21.86 7.14 25.23
N VAL A 171 20.90 6.76 26.07
CA VAL A 171 20.40 7.66 27.12
C VAL A 171 21.57 7.89 28.07
N PRO A 172 21.99 9.14 28.34
CA PRO A 172 23.06 9.40 29.28
C PRO A 172 22.70 8.78 30.63
N ARG A 173 23.55 7.89 31.15
CA ARG A 173 23.38 7.38 32.52
C ARG A 173 23.45 8.56 33.46
N THR A 174 22.37 8.82 34.19
CA THR A 174 22.32 9.84 35.24
C THR A 174 23.49 9.61 36.20
N ILE A 175 24.43 10.55 36.22
CA ILE A 175 25.48 10.60 37.24
C ILE A 175 24.78 10.91 38.56
N ARG A 176 24.72 9.92 39.47
CA ARG A 176 24.38 10.22 40.86
C ARG A 176 25.56 10.96 41.47
N LEU A 177 25.40 12.27 41.66
CA LEU A 177 26.28 13.02 42.55
C LEU A 177 26.04 12.51 43.97
N HIS A 178 27.05 11.94 44.61
CA HIS A 178 27.07 11.80 46.05
C HIS A 178 27.27 13.19 46.65
N ALA A 179 26.31 13.61 47.47
CA ALA A 179 26.47 14.75 48.36
C ALA A 179 27.42 14.37 49.52
N PRO A 180 28.14 15.35 50.09
CA PRO A 180 29.27 15.14 51.00
C PRO A 180 28.88 14.50 52.35
#